data_AF-A0A829GB73-F1
#
_entry.id   AF-A0A829GB73-F1
#
_cell.length_a   1.000
_cell.length_b   1.000
_cell.length_c   1.000
_cell.angle_alpha   90.00
_cell.angle_beta   90.00
_cell.angle_gamma   90.00
#
_symmetry.space_group_name_H-M   'P 1'
#
loop_
_entity.id
_entity.type
_entity.pdbx_description
1 polymer ?
#
loop_
_entity_poly.entity_id
_entity_poly.type
_entity_poly.pdbx_seq_one_letter_code
_entity_poly.pdbx_strand_id
1 'polypeptide(L)'
;INMSSIAGLVGGGGGVAYTAAKHAVIGLTKQLDLDYAAKGIRANALAPGAINTPMNAADFAGDGKMAAWVAQETPAKRWAKPEEVAQLSLFLASDAADYIHGTVIPIDGGWLEK
;
A
#
# COMPACT_ATOMS: atom_id res chain seq x y z
N ILE A 1 8.42 8.66 -2.96
CA ILE A 1 7.66 7.50 -2.44
C ILE A 1 6.23 7.63 -2.95
N ASN A 2 5.78 6.67 -3.75
CA ASN A 2 4.46 6.68 -4.37
C ASN A 2 3.45 5.87 -3.56
N MET A 3 2.17 6.22 -3.71
CA MET A 3 1.09 5.58 -2.97
C MET A 3 0.24 4.67 -3.86
N SER A 4 0.52 3.35 -3.87
CA SER A 4 -0.30 2.37 -4.58
C SER A 4 -1.39 1.77 -3.65
N SER A 5 -1.64 0.46 -3.74
CA SER A 5 -2.61 -0.34 -3.00
C SER A 5 -2.31 -1.82 -3.27
N ILE A 6 -2.76 -2.73 -2.42
CA ILE A 6 -2.85 -4.15 -2.80
C ILE A 6 -3.65 -4.37 -4.10
N ALA A 7 -4.60 -3.47 -4.42
CA ALA A 7 -5.31 -3.46 -5.71
C ALA A 7 -4.41 -3.08 -6.91
N GLY A 8 -3.16 -2.67 -6.68
CA GLY A 8 -2.13 -2.53 -7.70
C GLY A 8 -1.39 -3.83 -8.01
N LEU A 9 -1.56 -4.86 -7.19
CA LEU A 9 -0.89 -6.15 -7.30
C LEU A 9 -1.88 -7.28 -7.66
N VAL A 10 -3.14 -7.13 -7.26
CA VAL A 10 -4.25 -8.05 -7.55
C VAL A 10 -5.53 -7.28 -7.90
N GLY A 11 -6.55 -7.98 -8.40
CA GLY A 11 -7.87 -7.39 -8.64
C GLY A 11 -8.75 -7.30 -7.38
N GLY A 12 -9.78 -6.44 -7.41
CA GLY A 12 -10.92 -6.50 -6.48
C GLY A 12 -11.03 -5.39 -5.43
N GLY A 13 -9.94 -4.74 -5.03
CA GLY A 13 -9.93 -3.86 -3.85
C GLY A 13 -10.65 -2.50 -3.95
N GLY A 14 -11.07 -2.06 -5.15
CA GLY A 14 -11.72 -0.74 -5.33
C GLY A 14 -12.44 -0.54 -6.66
N GLY A 15 -12.75 -1.63 -7.37
CA GLY A 15 -13.33 -1.59 -8.71
C GLY A 15 -12.31 -1.33 -9.83
N VAL A 16 -12.79 -1.38 -11.09
CA VAL A 16 -11.96 -1.37 -12.31
C VAL A 16 -11.07 -0.12 -12.39
N ALA A 17 -11.65 1.07 -12.22
CA ALA A 17 -10.91 2.33 -12.35
C ALA A 17 -9.80 2.45 -11.29
N TYR A 18 -10.10 2.12 -10.03
CA TYR A 18 -9.12 2.16 -8.95
C TYR A 18 -8.00 1.13 -9.15
N THR A 19 -8.36 -0.10 -9.50
CA THR A 19 -7.41 -1.19 -9.78
C THR A 19 -6.46 -0.81 -10.91
N ALA A 20 -6.99 -0.29 -12.02
CA ALA A 20 -6.18 0.18 -13.15
C ALA A 20 -5.24 1.33 -12.74
N ALA A 21 -5.76 2.33 -12.01
CA ALA A 21 -4.95 3.45 -11.55
C ALA A 21 -3.80 3.00 -10.63
N LYS A 22 -4.06 2.05 -9.73
CA LYS A 22 -3.04 1.56 -8.77
C LYS A 22 -1.99 0.66 -9.42
N HIS A 23 -2.34 -0.08 -10.47
CA HIS A 23 -1.35 -0.72 -11.35
C HIS A 23 -0.49 0.31 -12.10
N ALA A 24 -1.11 1.39 -12.61
CA ALA A 24 -0.38 2.46 -13.29
C ALA A 24 0.63 3.16 -12.37
N VAL A 25 0.28 3.38 -11.09
CA VAL A 25 1.23 3.92 -10.09
C VAL A 25 2.45 3.01 -9.91
N ILE A 26 2.29 1.69 -9.97
CA ILE A 26 3.41 0.74 -9.88
C ILE A 26 4.30 0.84 -11.12
N GLY A 27 3.72 0.86 -12.32
CA GLY A 27 4.46 1.08 -13.56
C GLY A 27 5.23 2.39 -13.54
N LEU A 28 4.59 3.48 -13.14
CA LEU A 28 5.20 4.80 -12.97
C LEU A 28 6.38 4.76 -11.99
N THR A 29 6.22 4.08 -10.86
CA THR A 29 7.29 3.96 -9.84
C THR A 29 8.53 3.29 -10.42
N LYS A 30 8.36 2.20 -11.16
CA LYS A 30 9.47 1.48 -11.79
C LYS A 30 10.16 2.33 -12.86
N GLN A 31 9.39 3.04 -13.68
CA GLN A 31 9.95 3.91 -14.72
C GLN A 31 10.73 5.08 -14.11
N LEU A 32 10.17 5.75 -13.09
CA LEU A 32 10.86 6.84 -12.39
C LEU A 32 12.14 6.37 -11.72
N ASP A 33 12.15 5.18 -11.12
CA ASP A 33 13.37 4.66 -10.52
C ASP A 33 14.43 4.38 -11.59
N LEU A 34 14.06 3.69 -12.68
CA LEU A 34 14.95 3.39 -13.80
C LEU A 34 15.59 4.65 -14.38
N ASP A 35 14.81 5.72 -14.57
CA ASP A 35 15.28 6.95 -15.21
C ASP A 35 16.21 7.79 -14.32
N TYR A 36 16.13 7.64 -12.99
CA TYR A 36 16.80 8.54 -12.05
C TYR A 36 17.71 7.85 -11.02
N ALA A 37 17.75 6.51 -10.95
CA ALA A 37 18.61 5.78 -10.01
C ALA A 37 20.09 6.15 -10.14
N ALA A 38 20.61 6.26 -11.37
CA ALA A 38 22.00 6.69 -11.62
C ALA A 38 22.31 8.12 -11.16
N LYS A 39 21.27 8.93 -10.89
CA LYS A 39 21.39 10.29 -10.33
C LYS A 39 21.23 10.31 -8.80
N GLY A 40 21.19 9.14 -8.15
CA GLY A 40 21.00 9.01 -6.71
C GLY A 40 19.56 9.25 -6.24
N ILE A 41 18.57 9.24 -7.13
CA ILE A 41 17.15 9.38 -6.76
C ILE A 41 16.50 8.00 -6.72
N ARG A 42 15.76 7.73 -5.65
CA ARG A 42 15.07 6.46 -5.42
C ARG A 42 13.57 6.64 -5.56
N ALA A 43 12.91 5.79 -6.35
CA ALA A 43 11.46 5.75 -6.43
C ALA A 43 10.93 4.37 -6.04
N ASN A 44 10.20 4.33 -4.91
CA ASN A 44 9.54 3.13 -4.40
C ASN A 44 8.06 3.42 -4.15
N ALA A 45 7.24 2.38 -4.10
CA ALA A 45 5.82 2.46 -3.80
C ALA A 45 5.46 1.59 -2.59
N LEU A 46 4.48 2.06 -1.83
CA LEU A 46 3.83 1.24 -0.82
C LEU A 46 2.54 0.68 -1.43
N ALA A 47 2.13 -0.51 -0.99
CA ALA A 47 0.86 -1.14 -1.36
C ALA A 47 0.08 -1.50 -0.09
N PRO A 48 -0.66 -0.54 0.50
CA PRO A 48 -1.42 -0.80 1.73
C PRO A 48 -2.61 -1.72 1.49
N GLY A 49 -2.88 -2.55 2.49
CA GLY A 49 -4.15 -3.26 2.65
C GLY A 49 -5.14 -2.45 3.51
N ALA A 50 -5.74 -3.10 4.50
CA ALA A 50 -6.73 -2.52 5.39
C ALA A 50 -6.11 -1.55 6.42
N ILE A 51 -6.14 -0.23 6.14
CA ILE A 51 -5.64 0.83 7.04
C ILE A 51 -6.82 1.66 7.57
N ASN A 52 -6.99 1.76 8.89
CA ASN A 52 -8.09 2.54 9.48
C ASN A 52 -7.88 4.05 9.23
N THR A 53 -8.68 4.64 8.35
CA THR A 53 -8.57 6.05 7.91
C THR A 53 -9.96 6.64 7.68
N PRO A 54 -10.10 7.97 7.58
CA PRO A 54 -11.39 8.57 7.22
C PRO A 54 -12.00 8.04 5.90
N MET A 55 -11.18 7.53 4.97
CA MET A 55 -11.64 6.98 3.68
C MET A 55 -12.56 5.76 3.85
N ASN A 56 -12.37 4.95 4.90
CA ASN A 56 -13.19 3.77 5.17
C ASN A 56 -14.12 3.94 6.37
N ALA A 57 -14.41 5.18 6.77
CA ALA A 57 -15.34 5.45 7.87
C ALA A 57 -16.70 4.75 7.70
N ALA A 58 -17.16 4.56 6.45
CA ALA A 58 -18.38 3.82 6.14
C ALA A 58 -18.33 2.33 6.53
N ASP A 59 -17.15 1.69 6.50
CA ASP A 59 -16.98 0.27 6.86
C ASP A 59 -17.16 0.03 8.36
N PHE A 60 -16.96 1.07 9.17
CA PHE A 60 -17.14 1.08 10.62
C PHE A 60 -18.52 1.59 11.05
N ALA A 61 -19.35 2.08 10.12
CA ALA A 61 -20.69 2.58 10.43
C ALA A 61 -21.67 1.44 10.77
N GLY A 62 -22.78 1.79 11.43
CA GLY A 62 -23.80 0.83 11.82
C GLY A 62 -23.28 -0.19 12.85
N ASP A 63 -23.37 -1.47 12.52
CA ASP A 63 -22.85 -2.56 13.36
C ASP A 63 -21.38 -2.90 13.07
N GLY A 64 -20.73 -2.20 12.14
CA GLY A 64 -19.32 -2.39 11.80
C GLY A 64 -18.99 -3.76 11.22
N LYS A 65 -19.99 -4.49 10.67
CA LYS A 65 -19.79 -5.84 10.11
C LYS A 65 -18.70 -5.91 9.06
N MET A 66 -18.61 -4.91 8.18
CA MET A 66 -17.58 -4.86 7.14
C MET A 66 -16.19 -4.74 7.76
N ALA A 67 -16.00 -3.77 8.67
CA ALA A 67 -14.74 -3.62 9.38
C ALA A 67 -14.34 -4.88 10.18
N ALA A 68 -15.29 -5.53 10.84
CA ALA A 68 -15.05 -6.77 11.57
C ALA A 68 -14.65 -7.92 10.63
N TRP A 69 -15.34 -8.08 9.50
CA TRP A 69 -15.03 -9.08 8.49
C TRP A 69 -13.65 -8.87 7.87
N VAL A 70 -13.31 -7.64 7.45
CA VAL A 70 -11.98 -7.31 6.90
C VAL A 70 -10.87 -7.63 7.92
N ALA A 71 -11.09 -7.29 9.20
CA ALA A 71 -10.13 -7.64 10.24
C ALA A 71 -9.98 -9.16 10.39
N GLN A 72 -11.08 -9.92 10.38
CA GLN A 72 -11.04 -11.39 10.49
C GLN A 72 -10.34 -12.03 9.28
N GLU A 73 -10.58 -11.52 8.08
CA GLU A 73 -9.93 -12.02 6.88
C GLU A 73 -8.45 -11.64 6.82
N THR A 74 -8.06 -10.47 7.28
CA THR A 74 -6.63 -10.09 7.34
C THR A 74 -5.87 -11.07 8.24
N PRO A 75 -4.77 -11.71 7.80
CA PRO A 75 -4.01 -12.64 8.65
C PRO A 75 -3.53 -12.03 9.97
N ALA A 76 -3.14 -10.75 9.98
CA ALA A 76 -2.81 -10.00 11.20
C ALA A 76 -4.00 -9.75 12.16
N LYS A 77 -5.22 -10.13 11.79
CA LYS A 77 -6.46 -10.03 12.58
C LYS A 77 -6.86 -8.63 13.04
N ARG A 78 -6.40 -7.60 12.32
CA ARG A 78 -6.67 -6.20 12.63
C ARG A 78 -6.51 -5.31 11.41
N TRP A 79 -7.09 -4.12 11.50
CA TRP A 79 -6.72 -2.99 10.65
C TRP A 79 -5.37 -2.43 11.11
N ALA A 80 -4.54 -2.02 10.16
CA ALA A 80 -3.35 -1.23 10.47
C ALA A 80 -3.73 0.23 10.76
N LYS A 81 -2.88 0.91 11.52
CA LYS A 81 -3.00 2.34 11.80
C LYS A 81 -2.25 3.17 10.74
N PRO A 82 -2.66 4.42 10.47
CA PRO A 82 -1.93 5.30 9.56
C PRO A 82 -0.45 5.47 9.93
N GLU A 83 -0.12 5.45 11.22
CA GLU A 83 1.26 5.58 11.70
C GLU A 83 2.15 4.44 11.22
N GLU A 84 1.62 3.24 11.02
CA GLU A 84 2.40 2.10 10.51
C GLU A 84 2.85 2.33 9.06
N VAL A 85 1.98 2.94 8.23
CA VAL A 85 2.32 3.38 6.86
C VAL A 85 3.32 4.54 6.89
N ALA A 86 3.18 5.45 7.86
CA ALA A 86 4.11 6.56 8.04
C ALA A 86 5.52 6.09 8.43
N GLN A 87 5.64 5.11 9.34
CA GLN A 87 6.93 4.53 9.72
C GLN A 87 7.63 3.84 8.54
N LEU A 88 6.90 3.08 7.73
CA LEU A 88 7.47 2.49 6.51
C LEU A 88 7.90 3.57 5.50
N SER A 89 7.12 4.64 5.35
CA SER A 89 7.47 5.77 4.49
C SER A 89 8.74 6.47 4.99
N LEU A 90 8.88 6.66 6.30
CA LEU A 90 10.07 7.23 6.93
C LEU A 90 11.30 6.35 6.68
N PHE A 91 11.18 5.04 6.87
CA PHE A 91 12.26 4.09 6.54
C PHE A 91 12.70 4.22 5.09
N LEU A 92 11.75 4.22 4.14
CA LEU A 92 12.06 4.34 2.71
C LEU A 92 12.66 5.69 2.33
N ALA A 93 12.35 6.76 3.07
CA ALA A 93 12.95 8.07 2.87
C ALA A 93 14.35 8.19 3.47
N SER A 94 14.74 7.29 4.37
CA SER A 94 16.05 7.32 5.04
C SER A 94 17.16 6.62 4.25
N ASP A 95 18.40 6.86 4.65
CA ASP A 95 19.60 6.17 4.13
C ASP A 95 19.62 4.67 4.47
N ALA A 96 18.83 4.22 5.45
CA ALA A 96 18.70 2.80 5.77
C ALA A 96 18.07 1.99 4.62
N ALA A 97 17.40 2.66 3.69
CA ALA A 97 16.78 2.09 2.50
C ALA A 97 17.53 2.46 1.20
N ASP A 98 18.82 2.85 1.29
CA ASP A 98 19.57 3.39 0.14
C ASP A 98 19.64 2.43 -1.05
N TYR A 99 19.76 1.12 -0.80
CA TYR A 99 19.79 0.11 -1.86
C TYR A 99 18.41 -0.43 -2.27
N ILE A 100 17.32 0.20 -1.82
CA ILE A 100 15.95 -0.18 -2.16
C ILE A 100 15.45 0.72 -3.30
N HIS A 101 15.20 0.11 -4.45
CA HIS A 101 14.94 0.78 -5.72
C HIS A 101 13.79 0.11 -6.49
N GLY A 102 12.89 0.93 -7.06
CA GLY A 102 11.82 0.48 -7.95
C GLY A 102 10.85 -0.54 -7.33
N THR A 103 10.89 -0.72 -6.02
CA THR A 103 10.15 -1.79 -5.32
C THR A 103 8.74 -1.34 -4.96
N VAL A 104 7.86 -2.32 -4.87
CA VAL A 104 6.51 -2.16 -4.34
C VAL A 104 6.44 -2.98 -3.06
N ILE A 105 6.24 -2.32 -1.92
CA ILE A 105 6.23 -2.98 -0.61
C ILE A 105 4.79 -3.07 -0.12
N PRO A 106 4.20 -4.27 -0.04
CA PRO A 106 2.94 -4.48 0.65
C PRO A 106 3.04 -4.13 2.12
N ILE A 107 2.03 -3.45 2.64
CA ILE A 107 1.81 -3.24 4.08
C ILE A 107 0.34 -3.57 4.37
N ASP A 108 0.05 -4.86 4.36
CA ASP A 108 -1.31 -5.39 4.20
C ASP A 108 -1.72 -6.41 5.27
N GLY A 109 -0.88 -6.62 6.28
CA GLY A 109 -1.13 -7.60 7.34
C GLY A 109 -1.21 -9.05 6.83
N GLY A 110 -0.57 -9.35 5.69
CA GLY A 110 -0.55 -10.66 5.05
C GLY A 110 -1.70 -10.91 4.08
N TRP A 111 -2.50 -9.89 3.74
CA TRP A 111 -3.68 -10.06 2.88
C TRP A 111 -3.38 -10.78 1.56
N LEU A 112 -2.23 -10.48 0.94
CA LEU A 112 -1.80 -11.08 -0.32
C LEU A 112 -1.18 -12.48 -0.21
N GLU A 113 -0.94 -13.00 1.00
CA GLU A 113 -0.40 -14.36 1.20
C GLU A 113 -1.45 -15.47 1.05
N LYS A 114 -2.70 -15.09 0.75
CA LYS A 114 -3.83 -16.00 0.53
C LYS A 114 -4.05 -16.36 -0.93
#